data_AF-A0A1Y1JRR3-F1
#
_entry.id   AF-A0A1Y1JRR3-F1
#
_cell.length_a   1.000
_cell.length_b   1.000
_cell.length_c   1.000
_cell.angle_alpha   90.00
_cell.angle_beta   90.00
_cell.angle_gamma   90.00
#
_symmetry.space_group_name_H-M   'P 1'
#
loop_
_entity.id
_entity.type
_entity.pdbx_description
1 polymer ?
#
loop_
_entity_poly.entity_id
_entity_poly.type
_entity_poly.pdbx_seq_one_letter_code
_entity_poly.pdbx_strand_id
1 'polypeptide(L)'
;MEPNDNINSLGTATSLNTNLENINDESILSGSNNFSIGQHIFVAMVTLGIILLLVTHLSQKKKDKEEQNAKNQESLKKIALEQGLIEKSEELKNRAWKKWFMKLQVDWKIFNSDLENDKQKWLDEKSLKWKEWLNFMESKWTHHNENMDTKFKSYVLKNSQNWDENKWESWMKNDGKTFMEMDYNKWMRESRCHYVTWVVKQWEQWKNEKICTWLLKDWRRNEFEYWQKFKDLTLPEPLSERAKNNWNKWNLRVSKEKEQWIRWVSTKYNLYENSECQIWRKWKDERKTLFNEWMESFMNSWIAGKKWNLWNEQKQNAFS
;
A
#
# COMPACT_ATOMS: atom_id res chain seq x y z
N MET A 1 11.75 -50.43 -5.17
CA MET A 1 11.40 -51.46 -4.18
C MET A 1 9.92 -51.32 -3.92
N GLU A 2 9.25 -52.41 -4.23
CA GLU A 2 7.82 -52.65 -4.30
C GLU A 2 7.23 -52.87 -2.87
N PRO A 3 5.98 -53.32 -2.70
CA PRO A 3 4.90 -52.56 -2.09
C PRO A 3 4.37 -53.28 -0.83
N ASN A 4 3.17 -52.95 -0.36
CA ASN A 4 2.28 -54.00 0.12
C ASN A 4 0.81 -53.61 0.02
N ASP A 5 0.14 -54.26 -0.92
CA ASP A 5 -1.28 -54.53 -0.88
C ASP A 5 -1.62 -55.38 0.35
N ASN A 6 -2.81 -55.20 0.91
CA ASN A 6 -3.59 -56.39 1.25
C ASN A 6 -5.09 -56.12 1.25
N ILE A 7 -5.74 -56.89 0.39
CA ILE A 7 -7.17 -57.12 0.25
C ILE A 7 -7.58 -58.15 1.32
N ASN A 8 -8.80 -58.05 1.82
CA ASN A 8 -9.75 -59.14 2.17
C ASN A 8 -10.47 -58.85 3.49
N SER A 9 -11.79 -58.77 3.47
CA SER A 9 -12.57 -60.00 3.54
C SER A 9 -14.06 -59.71 3.60
N LEU A 10 -14.76 -60.54 2.84
CA LEU A 10 -16.18 -60.78 2.81
C LEU A 10 -16.58 -61.59 4.06
N GLY A 11 -17.77 -61.33 4.61
CA GLY A 11 -18.43 -62.19 5.61
C GLY A 11 -19.77 -61.59 6.03
N THR A 12 -20.83 -61.80 5.25
CA THR A 12 -21.90 -62.80 5.47
C THR A 12 -22.57 -62.76 6.85
N ALA A 13 -23.74 -62.11 6.84
CA ALA A 13 -25.04 -62.59 7.32
C ALA A 13 -25.09 -63.71 8.36
N THR A 14 -25.76 -63.46 9.48
CA THR A 14 -26.84 -64.27 10.08
C THR A 14 -27.42 -63.44 11.22
N SER A 15 -28.72 -63.31 11.46
CA SER A 15 -29.68 -64.29 12.00
C SER A 15 -30.60 -63.44 12.91
N LEU A 16 -31.85 -63.70 13.23
CA LEU A 16 -32.77 -64.82 13.10
C LEU A 16 -34.07 -64.34 13.78
N ASN A 17 -35.07 -65.22 13.79
CA ASN A 17 -35.98 -65.43 14.90
C ASN A 17 -37.28 -64.60 14.94
N THR A 18 -38.47 -65.20 15.07
CA THR A 18 -38.84 -66.63 15.14
C THR A 18 -40.36 -66.76 15.25
N ASN A 19 -40.82 -68.00 14.99
CA ASN A 19 -41.92 -68.70 15.69
C ASN A 19 -43.35 -68.27 15.36
N LEU A 20 -44.36 -69.14 15.35
CA LEU A 20 -44.59 -70.59 15.52
C LEU A 20 -46.03 -70.74 14.96
N GLU A 21 -46.52 -71.84 14.39
CA GLU A 21 -46.74 -73.10 15.08
C GLU A 21 -47.30 -74.15 14.10
N ASN A 22 -47.00 -75.41 14.41
CA ASN A 22 -47.37 -76.65 13.73
C ASN A 22 -48.89 -76.91 13.67
N ILE A 23 -49.33 -77.74 12.73
CA ILE A 23 -50.04 -79.02 12.98
C ILE A 23 -49.97 -79.92 11.72
N ASN A 24 -49.94 -81.21 12.00
CA ASN A 24 -49.53 -82.38 11.25
C ASN A 24 -50.51 -82.94 10.19
N ASP A 25 -49.88 -83.75 9.32
CA ASP A 25 -50.28 -85.01 8.70
C ASP A 25 -51.16 -85.11 7.44
N GLU A 26 -50.48 -85.69 6.43
CA GLU A 26 -50.92 -86.58 5.34
C GLU A 26 -52.13 -86.19 4.47
N SER A 27 -51.87 -85.96 3.18
CA SER A 27 -52.07 -87.00 2.15
C SER A 27 -52.12 -86.41 0.72
N ILE A 28 -51.65 -87.23 -0.24
CA ILE A 28 -52.03 -87.26 -1.67
C ILE A 28 -51.37 -86.23 -2.61
N LEU A 29 -50.43 -86.77 -3.41
CA LEU A 29 -50.18 -86.51 -4.85
C LEU A 29 -50.87 -85.29 -5.49
N SER A 30 -50.07 -84.33 -5.98
CA SER A 30 -49.91 -84.01 -7.40
C SER A 30 -49.43 -82.58 -7.65
N GLY A 31 -48.48 -82.44 -8.59
CA GLY A 31 -48.45 -81.35 -9.56
C GLY A 31 -48.13 -79.93 -9.09
N SER A 32 -46.92 -79.46 -9.40
CA SER A 32 -46.64 -78.12 -9.95
C SER A 32 -45.19 -77.70 -9.67
N ASN A 33 -44.29 -77.95 -10.63
CA ASN A 33 -43.16 -77.05 -10.85
C ASN A 33 -43.62 -75.91 -11.79
N ASN A 34 -44.54 -75.06 -11.32
CA ASN A 34 -44.89 -73.82 -12.00
C ASN A 34 -43.85 -72.75 -11.65
N PHE A 35 -42.73 -72.74 -12.40
CA PHE A 35 -41.99 -71.49 -12.58
C PHE A 35 -42.71 -70.71 -13.68
N SER A 36 -43.56 -69.76 -13.29
CA SER A 36 -44.51 -69.08 -14.17
C SER A 36 -43.80 -68.30 -15.28
N ILE A 37 -44.19 -68.52 -16.53
CA ILE A 37 -43.81 -67.74 -17.72
C ILE A 37 -43.87 -66.21 -17.46
N GLY A 38 -44.79 -65.77 -16.58
CA GLY A 38 -44.91 -64.37 -16.16
C GLY A 38 -43.67 -63.80 -15.45
N GLN A 39 -42.91 -64.60 -14.70
CA GLN A 39 -41.67 -64.14 -14.06
C GLN A 39 -40.55 -63.92 -15.08
N HIS A 40 -40.45 -64.77 -16.10
CA HIS A 40 -39.48 -64.58 -17.20
C HIS A 40 -39.84 -63.36 -18.07
N ILE A 41 -41.13 -63.10 -18.33
CA ILE A 41 -41.59 -61.89 -19.04
C ILE A 41 -41.28 -60.63 -18.22
N PHE A 42 -41.51 -60.66 -16.91
CA PHE A 42 -41.17 -59.53 -16.03
C PHE A 42 -39.67 -59.23 -16.03
N VAL A 43 -38.82 -60.26 -15.91
CA VAL A 43 -37.36 -60.11 -16.01
C VAL A 43 -36.95 -59.59 -17.39
N ALA A 44 -37.57 -60.05 -18.47
CA ALA A 44 -37.31 -59.55 -19.83
C ALA A 44 -37.71 -58.07 -20.00
N MET A 45 -38.85 -57.66 -19.44
CA MET A 45 -39.32 -56.27 -19.46
C MET A 45 -38.41 -55.35 -18.63
N VAL A 46 -37.97 -55.80 -17.45
CA VAL A 46 -37.03 -55.05 -16.60
C VAL A 46 -35.65 -54.94 -17.27
N THR A 47 -35.14 -56.02 -17.87
CA THR A 47 -33.86 -55.99 -18.60
C THR A 47 -33.93 -55.09 -19.83
N LEU A 48 -35.01 -55.12 -20.61
CA LEU A 48 -35.25 -54.18 -21.72
C LEU A 48 -35.34 -52.73 -21.24
N GLY A 49 -36.01 -52.47 -20.11
CA GLY A 49 -36.08 -51.15 -19.48
C GLY A 49 -34.69 -50.64 -19.05
N ILE A 50 -33.87 -51.49 -18.45
CA ILE A 50 -32.48 -51.17 -18.08
C ILE A 50 -31.63 -50.90 -19.33
N ILE A 51 -31.78 -51.70 -20.39
CA ILE A 51 -31.08 -51.49 -21.65
C ILE A 51 -31.48 -50.14 -22.27
N LEU A 52 -32.77 -49.79 -22.26
CA LEU A 52 -33.26 -48.50 -22.78
C LEU A 52 -32.69 -47.32 -21.98
N LEU A 53 -32.63 -47.44 -20.64
CA LEU A 53 -32.03 -46.44 -19.76
C LEU A 53 -30.52 -46.29 -19.99
N LEU A 54 -29.80 -47.41 -20.22
CA LEU A 54 -28.37 -47.37 -20.55
C LEU A 54 -28.11 -46.72 -21.91
N VAL A 55 -28.92 -47.04 -22.93
CA VAL A 55 -28.79 -46.44 -24.27
C VAL A 55 -29.07 -44.94 -24.24
N THR A 56 -30.10 -44.50 -23.51
CA THR A 56 -30.43 -43.07 -23.36
C THR A 56 -29.37 -42.32 -22.57
N HIS A 57 -28.84 -42.90 -21.49
CA HIS A 57 -27.74 -42.31 -20.71
C HIS A 57 -26.44 -42.21 -21.51
N LEU A 58 -26.08 -43.24 -22.31
CA LEU A 58 -24.91 -43.20 -23.20
C LEU A 58 -25.07 -42.16 -24.31
N SER A 59 -26.28 -42.02 -24.86
CA SER A 59 -26.61 -40.99 -25.85
C SER A 59 -26.50 -39.58 -25.27
N GLN A 60 -27.01 -39.36 -24.06
CA GLN A 60 -26.89 -38.08 -23.36
C GLN A 60 -25.43 -37.73 -23.04
N LYS A 61 -24.66 -38.68 -22.49
CA LYS A 61 -23.23 -38.52 -22.22
C LYS A 61 -22.43 -38.18 -23.48
N LYS A 62 -22.84 -38.71 -24.64
CA LYS A 62 -22.23 -38.37 -25.94
C LYS A 62 -22.54 -36.92 -26.34
N LYS A 63 -23.81 -36.49 -26.22
CA LYS A 63 -24.22 -35.10 -26.50
C LYS A 63 -23.50 -34.10 -25.59
N ASP A 64 -23.43 -34.38 -24.29
CA ASP A 64 -22.76 -33.50 -23.32
C ASP A 64 -21.25 -33.37 -23.64
N LYS A 65 -20.61 -34.46 -24.09
CA LYS A 65 -19.21 -34.46 -24.52
C LYS A 65 -19.01 -33.67 -25.82
N GLU A 66 -19.94 -33.77 -26.77
CA GLU A 66 -19.92 -32.99 -28.01
C GLU A 66 -20.10 -31.49 -27.75
N GLU A 67 -21.02 -31.11 -26.87
CA GLU A 67 -21.23 -29.72 -26.45
C GLU A 67 -20.00 -29.17 -25.71
N GLN A 68 -19.41 -29.94 -24.79
CA GLN A 68 -18.19 -29.55 -24.10
C GLN A 68 -17.01 -29.37 -25.05
N ASN A 69 -16.86 -30.26 -26.05
CA ASN A 69 -15.83 -30.13 -27.08
C ASN A 69 -16.05 -28.89 -27.95
N ALA A 70 -17.29 -28.58 -28.33
CA ALA A 70 -17.62 -27.38 -29.10
C ALA A 70 -17.28 -26.11 -28.31
N LYS A 71 -17.65 -26.05 -27.02
CA LYS A 71 -17.30 -24.93 -26.12
C LYS A 71 -15.78 -24.78 -25.95
N ASN A 72 -15.06 -25.90 -25.80
CA ASN A 72 -13.60 -25.89 -25.72
C ASN A 72 -12.96 -25.37 -27.02
N GLN A 73 -13.48 -25.79 -28.18
CA GLN A 73 -12.98 -25.35 -29.47
C GLN A 73 -13.26 -23.85 -29.72
N GLU A 74 -14.42 -23.35 -29.32
CA GLU A 74 -14.76 -21.92 -29.40
C GLU A 74 -13.86 -21.08 -28.48
N SER A 75 -13.63 -21.55 -27.26
CA SER A 75 -12.69 -20.93 -26.31
C SER A 75 -11.27 -20.83 -26.90
N LEU A 76 -10.76 -21.93 -27.49
CA LEU A 76 -9.45 -21.93 -28.14
C LEU A 76 -9.36 -20.97 -29.34
N LYS A 77 -10.42 -20.88 -30.16
CA LYS A 77 -10.50 -19.91 -31.27
C LYS A 77 -10.45 -18.48 -30.76
N LYS A 78 -11.16 -18.18 -29.67
CA LYS A 78 -11.14 -16.86 -29.03
C LYS A 78 -9.74 -16.51 -28.53
N ILE A 79 -9.08 -17.44 -27.83
CA ILE A 79 -7.69 -17.24 -27.36
C ILE A 79 -6.74 -17.01 -28.54
N ALA A 80 -6.85 -17.80 -29.61
CA ALA A 80 -6.03 -17.63 -30.81
C ALA A 80 -6.21 -16.26 -31.48
N LEU A 81 -7.44 -15.74 -31.51
CA LEU A 81 -7.75 -14.39 -31.99
C LEU A 81 -7.11 -13.33 -31.09
N GLU A 82 -7.29 -13.43 -29.77
CA GLU A 82 -6.72 -12.51 -28.79
C GLU A 82 -5.18 -12.47 -28.87
N GLN A 83 -4.53 -13.62 -28.99
CA GLN A 83 -3.08 -13.73 -29.18
C GLN A 83 -2.61 -12.99 -30.44
N GLY A 84 -3.35 -13.08 -31.54
CA GLY A 84 -3.05 -12.33 -32.77
C GLY A 84 -3.24 -10.82 -32.64
N LEU A 85 -4.22 -10.37 -31.85
CA LEU A 85 -4.42 -8.95 -31.57
C LEU A 85 -3.33 -8.39 -30.65
N ILE A 86 -2.89 -9.17 -29.66
CA ILE A 86 -1.78 -8.80 -28.75
C ILE A 86 -0.50 -8.57 -29.56
N GLU A 87 -0.13 -9.49 -30.44
CA GLU A 87 1.07 -9.37 -31.29
C GLU A 87 1.07 -8.11 -32.14
N LYS A 88 -0.01 -7.87 -32.88
CA LYS A 88 -0.13 -6.73 -33.79
C LYS A 88 -0.11 -5.39 -33.05
N SER A 89 -0.46 -5.38 -31.77
CA SER A 89 -0.55 -4.16 -30.98
C SER A 89 0.73 -3.83 -30.19
N GLU A 90 1.74 -4.71 -30.11
CA GLU A 90 2.95 -4.47 -29.31
C GLU A 90 3.72 -3.20 -29.70
N GLU A 91 3.85 -2.90 -31.00
CA GLU A 91 4.48 -1.66 -31.44
C GLU A 91 3.72 -0.41 -30.98
N LEU A 92 2.38 -0.46 -31.06
CA LEU A 92 1.53 0.65 -30.64
C LEU A 92 1.67 0.91 -29.14
N LYS A 93 1.76 -0.15 -28.33
CA LYS A 93 1.95 -0.05 -26.87
C LYS A 93 3.30 0.59 -26.53
N ASN A 94 4.37 0.18 -27.23
CA ASN A 94 5.69 0.80 -27.08
C ASN A 94 5.70 2.29 -27.48
N ARG A 95 5.02 2.65 -28.58
CA ARG A 95 4.87 4.06 -29.00
C ARG A 95 4.04 4.85 -27.98
N ALA A 96 2.98 4.25 -27.44
CA ALA A 96 2.14 4.87 -26.41
C ALA A 96 2.93 5.18 -25.14
N TRP A 97 3.80 4.26 -24.68
CA TRP A 97 4.69 4.49 -23.55
C TRP A 97 5.64 5.66 -23.80
N LYS A 98 6.33 5.67 -24.96
CA LYS A 98 7.24 6.75 -25.33
C LYS A 98 6.52 8.11 -25.34
N LYS A 99 5.32 8.18 -25.92
CA LYS A 99 4.52 9.40 -25.96
C LYS A 99 4.09 9.84 -24.56
N TRP A 100 3.62 8.91 -23.72
CA TRP A 100 3.27 9.20 -22.34
C TRP A 100 4.49 9.72 -21.55
N PHE A 101 5.65 9.09 -21.73
CA PHE A 101 6.88 9.47 -21.06
C PHE A 101 7.42 10.84 -21.50
N MET A 102 7.27 11.20 -22.78
CA MET A 102 7.58 12.56 -23.26
C MET A 102 6.68 13.60 -22.62
N LYS A 103 5.36 13.33 -22.54
CA LYS A 103 4.42 14.21 -21.85
C LYS A 103 4.75 14.33 -20.37
N LEU A 104 5.11 13.23 -19.71
CA LEU A 104 5.55 13.22 -18.32
C LEU A 104 6.71 14.20 -18.06
N GLN A 105 7.68 14.32 -18.97
CA GLN A 105 8.77 15.30 -18.82
C GLN A 105 8.26 16.74 -18.82
N VAL A 106 7.29 17.05 -19.68
CA VAL A 106 6.67 18.38 -19.77
C VAL A 106 5.87 18.67 -18.50
N ASP A 107 5.01 17.74 -18.12
CA ASP A 107 4.21 17.83 -16.90
C ASP A 107 5.09 18.00 -15.65
N TRP A 108 6.23 17.32 -15.58
CA TRP A 108 7.19 17.45 -14.49
C TRP A 108 7.79 18.85 -14.40
N LYS A 109 8.12 19.48 -15.54
CA LYS A 109 8.67 20.84 -15.55
C LYS A 109 7.66 21.85 -15.01
N ILE A 110 6.39 21.70 -15.38
CA ILE A 110 5.29 22.55 -14.90
C ILE A 110 5.15 22.39 -13.39
N PHE A 111 4.98 21.15 -12.93
CA PHE A 111 4.88 20.84 -11.51
C PHE A 111 6.08 21.36 -10.71
N ASN A 112 7.30 21.18 -11.22
CA ASN A 112 8.49 21.64 -10.53
C ASN A 112 8.51 23.17 -10.40
N SER A 113 8.10 23.88 -11.45
CA SER A 113 7.99 25.34 -11.41
C SER A 113 6.95 25.80 -10.39
N ASP A 114 5.78 25.17 -10.36
CA ASP A 114 4.71 25.49 -9.41
C ASP A 114 5.17 25.24 -7.96
N LEU A 115 5.86 24.11 -7.74
CA LEU A 115 6.41 23.77 -6.43
C LEU A 115 7.49 24.76 -5.97
N GLU A 116 8.36 25.26 -6.85
CA GLU A 116 9.31 26.32 -6.48
C GLU A 116 8.61 27.61 -6.06
N ASN A 117 7.51 27.98 -6.75
CA ASN A 117 6.71 29.14 -6.36
C ASN A 117 6.05 28.93 -4.98
N ASP A 118 5.51 27.74 -4.72
CA ASP A 118 4.89 27.45 -3.44
C ASP A 118 5.91 27.35 -2.29
N LYS A 119 7.13 26.89 -2.57
CA LYS A 119 8.25 26.96 -1.61
C LYS A 119 8.54 28.41 -1.21
N GLN A 120 8.54 29.34 -2.16
CA GLN A 120 8.75 30.76 -1.87
C GLN A 120 7.62 31.32 -0.99
N LYS A 121 6.36 31.07 -1.35
CA LYS A 121 5.20 31.50 -0.54
C LYS A 121 5.27 30.96 0.89
N TRP A 122 5.64 29.69 1.05
CA TRP A 122 5.80 29.08 2.37
C TRP A 122 6.84 29.85 3.22
N LEU A 123 7.95 30.27 2.62
CA LEU A 123 8.99 31.06 3.31
C LEU A 123 8.51 32.46 3.66
N ASP A 124 7.71 33.08 2.80
CA ASP A 124 7.12 34.40 3.05
C ASP A 124 6.15 34.32 4.24
N GLU A 125 5.26 33.34 4.26
CA GLU A 125 4.37 33.04 5.39
C GLU A 125 5.17 32.73 6.66
N LYS A 126 6.25 31.97 6.54
CA LYS A 126 7.12 31.64 7.67
C LYS A 126 7.84 32.86 8.23
N SER A 127 8.14 33.84 7.37
CA SER A 127 8.73 35.12 7.78
C SER A 127 7.74 36.00 8.57
N LEU A 128 6.43 35.85 8.35
CA LEU A 128 5.42 36.47 9.21
C LEU A 128 5.38 35.79 10.58
N LYS A 129 5.34 34.46 10.60
CA LYS A 129 5.39 33.65 11.84
C LYS A 129 6.68 33.86 12.64
N TRP A 130 7.77 34.24 11.98
CA TRP A 130 9.02 34.62 12.63
C TRP A 130 8.84 35.84 13.54
N LYS A 131 8.10 36.87 13.09
CA LYS A 131 7.83 38.06 13.90
C LYS A 131 6.99 37.72 15.13
N GLU A 132 5.97 36.89 14.95
CA GLU A 132 5.14 36.38 16.05
C GLU A 132 5.97 35.58 17.05
N TRP A 133 6.88 34.75 16.56
CA TRP A 133 7.80 33.98 17.39
C TRP A 133 8.76 34.86 18.17
N LEU A 134 9.31 35.92 17.58
CA LEU A 134 10.15 36.89 18.31
C LEU A 134 9.37 37.60 19.42
N ASN A 135 8.14 38.05 19.15
CA ASN A 135 7.29 38.68 20.17
C ASN A 135 6.99 37.71 21.32
N PHE A 136 6.71 36.44 20.99
CA PHE A 136 6.55 35.39 22.00
C PHE A 136 7.82 35.20 22.83
N MET A 137 9.00 35.20 22.19
CA MET A 137 10.28 35.07 22.88
C MET A 137 10.53 36.27 23.81
N GLU A 138 10.32 37.49 23.35
CA GLU A 138 10.44 38.69 24.21
C GLU A 138 9.53 38.60 25.42
N SER A 139 8.26 38.21 25.24
CA SER A 139 7.32 38.02 26.34
C SER A 139 7.77 36.92 27.30
N LYS A 140 8.21 35.76 26.78
CA LYS A 140 8.72 34.61 27.54
C LYS A 140 9.89 35.01 28.42
N TRP A 141 10.82 35.82 27.92
CA TRP A 141 12.05 36.20 28.61
C TRP A 141 11.93 37.51 29.41
N THR A 142 10.86 38.29 29.23
CA THR A 142 10.62 39.49 30.04
C THR A 142 9.96 39.16 31.37
N HIS A 143 9.10 38.14 31.41
CA HIS A 143 8.36 37.75 32.61
C HIS A 143 8.87 36.41 33.17
N HIS A 144 8.83 36.25 34.50
CA HIS A 144 8.93 34.95 35.14
C HIS A 144 7.65 34.16 34.83
N ASN A 145 7.64 33.49 33.67
CA ASN A 145 6.46 32.87 33.08
C ASN A 145 6.38 31.37 33.44
N GLU A 146 5.17 30.84 33.65
CA GLU A 146 4.88 29.41 33.72
C GLU A 146 5.32 28.63 32.47
N ASN A 147 5.39 29.31 31.33
CA ASN A 147 5.82 28.76 30.04
C ASN A 147 7.35 28.64 29.88
N MET A 148 8.14 28.99 30.91
CA MET A 148 9.55 28.62 30.93
C MET A 148 9.69 27.11 31.16
N ASP A 149 10.66 26.49 30.46
CA ASP A 149 10.92 25.06 30.60
C ASP A 149 11.10 24.68 32.08
N THR A 150 10.47 23.59 32.53
CA THR A 150 10.45 23.19 33.94
C THR A 150 11.86 23.00 34.51
N LYS A 151 12.82 22.56 33.69
CA LYS A 151 14.24 22.42 34.10
C LYS A 151 14.90 23.79 34.25
N PHE A 152 14.63 24.69 33.31
CA PHE A 152 15.09 26.09 33.38
C PHE A 152 14.54 26.78 34.64
N LYS A 153 13.22 26.66 34.86
CA LYS A 153 12.53 27.23 36.02
C LYS A 153 13.12 26.67 37.32
N SER A 154 13.35 25.36 37.41
CA SER A 154 13.99 24.76 38.59
C SER A 154 15.44 25.22 38.80
N TYR A 155 16.23 25.43 37.74
CA TYR A 155 17.63 25.87 37.85
C TYR A 155 17.72 27.31 38.34
N VAL A 156 17.01 28.22 37.68
CA VAL A 156 16.98 29.64 38.07
C VAL A 156 16.41 29.79 39.48
N LEU A 157 15.27 29.15 39.79
CA LEU A 157 14.65 29.25 41.12
C LEU A 157 15.56 28.80 42.26
N LYS A 158 16.34 27.73 42.06
CA LYS A 158 17.25 27.17 43.08
C LYS A 158 18.51 28.01 43.27
N ASN A 159 19.07 28.53 42.18
CA ASN A 159 20.37 29.18 42.24
C ASN A 159 20.27 30.69 42.46
N SER A 160 19.19 31.34 42.00
CA SER A 160 19.11 32.81 41.96
C SER A 160 18.74 33.50 43.26
N GLN A 161 18.42 32.75 44.33
CA GLN A 161 17.91 33.31 45.58
C GLN A 161 18.88 34.31 46.26
N ASN A 162 20.19 34.12 46.07
CA ASN A 162 21.24 34.96 46.63
C ASN A 162 22.12 35.60 45.53
N TRP A 163 21.56 35.81 44.35
CA TRP A 163 22.31 36.45 43.26
C TRP A 163 22.33 37.97 43.44
N ASP A 164 23.53 38.52 43.36
CA ASP A 164 23.77 39.95 43.18
C ASP A 164 23.62 40.32 41.69
N GLU A 165 23.70 41.62 41.40
CA GLU A 165 23.55 42.15 40.03
C GLU A 165 24.59 41.53 39.08
N ASN A 166 25.84 41.36 39.51
CA ASN A 166 26.91 40.78 38.69
C ASN A 166 26.61 39.32 38.30
N LYS A 167 26.05 38.53 39.22
CA LYS A 167 25.63 37.15 38.94
C LYS A 167 24.47 37.10 37.94
N TRP A 168 23.49 38.00 38.06
CA TRP A 168 22.40 38.10 37.09
C TRP A 168 22.89 38.48 35.69
N GLU A 169 23.80 39.45 35.60
CA GLU A 169 24.40 39.83 34.31
C GLU A 169 25.20 38.70 33.68
N SER A 170 26.06 38.05 34.47
CA SER A 170 26.88 36.92 34.01
C SER A 170 25.99 35.77 33.54
N TRP A 171 24.92 35.48 34.28
CA TRP A 171 23.97 34.44 33.91
C TRP A 171 23.27 34.75 32.59
N MET A 172 22.78 35.98 32.38
CA MET A 172 22.09 36.34 31.14
C MET A 172 23.02 36.24 29.93
N LYS A 173 24.27 36.72 30.07
CA LYS A 173 25.29 36.66 29.01
C LYS A 173 25.73 35.24 28.64
N ASN A 174 25.57 34.27 29.55
CA ASN A 174 26.00 32.89 29.37
C ASN A 174 24.82 31.93 29.22
N ASP A 175 24.23 31.50 30.35
CA ASP A 175 23.15 30.52 30.39
C ASP A 175 21.91 31.05 29.66
N GLY A 176 21.51 32.30 29.91
CA GLY A 176 20.36 32.94 29.27
C GLY A 176 20.47 32.93 27.74
N LYS A 177 21.62 33.40 27.22
CA LYS A 177 21.98 33.30 25.80
C LYS A 177 21.86 31.87 25.27
N THR A 178 22.45 30.91 25.98
CA THR A 178 22.44 29.49 25.57
C THR A 178 21.01 28.95 25.44
N PHE A 179 20.14 29.27 26.39
CA PHE A 179 18.73 28.85 26.32
C PHE A 179 17.96 29.51 25.17
N MET A 180 18.19 30.80 24.89
CA MET A 180 17.60 31.46 23.72
C MET A 180 18.07 30.82 22.41
N GLU A 181 19.36 30.47 22.31
CA GLU A 181 19.91 29.74 21.16
C GLU A 181 19.29 28.34 21.01
N MET A 182 19.03 27.63 22.13
CA MET A 182 18.34 26.35 22.11
C MET A 182 16.90 26.48 21.58
N ASP A 183 16.14 27.49 22.04
CA ASP A 183 14.80 27.77 21.55
C ASP A 183 14.79 28.08 20.04
N TYR A 184 15.72 28.92 19.58
CA TYR A 184 15.90 29.21 18.15
C TYR A 184 16.22 27.95 17.35
N ASN A 185 17.18 27.15 17.80
CA ASN A 185 17.59 25.93 17.13
C ASN A 185 16.45 24.91 17.06
N LYS A 186 15.61 24.84 18.10
CA LYS A 186 14.40 24.01 18.11
C LYS A 186 13.40 24.50 17.05
N TRP A 187 13.05 25.79 17.08
CA TRP A 187 12.11 26.37 16.12
C TRP A 187 12.58 26.19 14.66
N MET A 188 13.86 26.42 14.40
CA MET A 188 14.47 26.22 13.08
C MET A 188 14.42 24.75 12.63
N ARG A 189 14.69 23.82 13.55
CA ARG A 189 14.64 22.38 13.25
C ARG A 189 13.22 21.93 12.90
N GLU A 190 12.25 22.29 13.72
CA GLU A 190 10.83 21.96 13.47
C GLU A 190 10.36 22.56 12.15
N SER A 191 10.74 23.80 11.88
CA SER A 191 10.45 24.49 10.62
C SER A 191 11.05 23.78 9.41
N ARG A 192 12.31 23.34 9.51
CA ARG A 192 12.98 22.55 8.46
C ARG A 192 12.27 21.22 8.25
N CYS A 193 11.97 20.48 9.33
CA CYS A 193 11.30 19.19 9.25
C CYS A 193 9.94 19.31 8.55
N HIS A 194 9.14 20.32 8.90
CA HIS A 194 7.86 20.58 8.24
C HIS A 194 8.05 20.93 6.76
N TYR A 195 9.00 21.80 6.43
CA TYR A 195 9.29 22.19 5.05
C TYR A 195 9.70 20.98 4.19
N VAL A 196 10.69 20.21 4.62
CA VAL A 196 11.18 19.01 3.91
C VAL A 196 10.05 18.00 3.73
N THR A 197 9.30 17.71 4.80
CA THR A 197 8.19 16.75 4.77
C THR A 197 7.11 17.19 3.78
N TRP A 198 6.76 18.47 3.77
CA TRP A 198 5.78 19.02 2.84
C TRP A 198 6.26 18.91 1.39
N VAL A 199 7.50 19.30 1.07
CA VAL A 199 8.08 19.20 -0.28
C VAL A 199 8.06 17.75 -0.78
N VAL A 200 8.53 16.81 0.06
CA VAL A 200 8.53 15.37 -0.29
C VAL A 200 7.11 14.86 -0.51
N LYS A 201 6.15 15.25 0.34
CA LYS A 201 4.74 14.86 0.18
C LYS A 201 4.15 15.34 -1.14
N GLN A 202 4.42 16.58 -1.56
CA GLN A 202 3.96 17.11 -2.85
C GLN A 202 4.50 16.29 -4.02
N TRP A 203 5.80 15.96 -3.98
CA TRP A 203 6.43 15.10 -4.98
C TRP A 203 5.82 13.69 -5.00
N GLU A 204 5.67 13.05 -3.83
CA GLU A 204 5.11 11.72 -3.68
C GLU A 204 3.70 11.64 -4.25
N GLN A 205 2.85 12.60 -3.91
CA GLN A 205 1.49 12.68 -4.42
C GLN A 205 1.49 12.82 -5.95
N TRP A 206 2.20 13.81 -6.47
CA TRP A 206 2.23 14.09 -7.91
C TRP A 206 2.75 12.89 -8.71
N LYS A 207 3.85 12.26 -8.29
CA LYS A 207 4.41 11.12 -9.04
C LYS A 207 3.46 9.92 -9.03
N ASN A 208 2.77 9.68 -7.92
CA ASN A 208 1.85 8.57 -7.77
C ASN A 208 0.62 8.79 -8.66
N GLU A 209 0.08 10.00 -8.68
CA GLU A 209 -1.00 10.39 -9.60
C GLU A 209 -0.59 10.18 -11.07
N LYS A 210 0.62 10.62 -11.44
CA LYS A 210 1.10 10.47 -12.82
C LYS A 210 1.24 9.02 -13.23
N ILE A 211 1.90 8.16 -12.46
CA ILE A 211 2.04 6.75 -12.84
C ILE A 211 0.68 6.03 -12.88
N CYS A 212 -0.27 6.41 -12.02
CA CYS A 212 -1.64 5.90 -12.08
C CYS A 212 -2.31 6.21 -13.43
N THR A 213 -2.08 7.39 -14.03
CA THR A 213 -2.63 7.71 -15.38
C THR A 213 -2.15 6.75 -16.48
N TRP A 214 -0.99 6.11 -16.29
CA TRP A 214 -0.47 5.10 -17.20
C TRP A 214 -1.02 3.71 -16.87
N LEU A 215 -0.94 3.33 -15.59
CA LEU A 215 -1.34 2.01 -15.11
C LEU A 215 -2.84 1.75 -15.30
N LEU A 216 -3.66 2.80 -15.19
CA LEU A 216 -5.12 2.70 -15.28
C LEU A 216 -5.68 2.82 -16.70
N LYS A 217 -4.84 2.82 -17.74
CA LYS A 217 -5.33 2.77 -19.13
C LYS A 217 -6.11 1.48 -19.37
N ASP A 218 -7.29 1.58 -19.98
CA ASP A 218 -8.19 0.44 -20.21
C ASP A 218 -7.50 -0.74 -20.88
N TRP A 219 -6.86 -0.52 -22.03
CA TRP A 219 -6.17 -1.59 -22.76
C TRP A 219 -5.06 -2.24 -21.92
N ARG A 220 -4.40 -1.50 -21.04
CA ARG A 220 -3.32 -2.01 -20.17
C ARG A 220 -3.89 -2.85 -19.04
N ARG A 221 -4.97 -2.40 -18.41
CA ARG A 221 -5.68 -3.18 -17.38
C ARG A 221 -6.22 -4.48 -17.96
N ASN A 222 -6.90 -4.39 -19.10
CA ASN A 222 -7.43 -5.56 -19.81
C ASN A 222 -6.32 -6.56 -20.17
N GLU A 223 -5.17 -6.07 -20.64
CA GLU A 223 -4.01 -6.92 -20.92
C GLU A 223 -3.43 -7.55 -19.65
N PHE A 224 -3.34 -6.82 -18.54
CA PHE A 224 -2.89 -7.37 -17.26
C PHE A 224 -3.85 -8.46 -16.76
N GLU A 225 -5.15 -8.21 -16.77
CA GLU A 225 -6.17 -9.18 -16.37
C GLU A 225 -6.18 -10.42 -17.27
N TYR A 226 -6.03 -10.24 -18.58
CA TYR A 226 -5.86 -11.32 -19.54
C TYR A 226 -4.72 -12.24 -19.11
N TRP A 227 -3.56 -11.64 -18.85
CA TRP A 227 -2.37 -12.37 -18.44
C TRP A 227 -2.49 -13.00 -17.05
N GLN A 228 -3.25 -12.43 -16.10
CA GLN A 228 -3.53 -13.10 -14.83
C GLN A 228 -4.38 -14.36 -15.04
N LYS A 229 -5.46 -14.27 -15.84
CA LYS A 229 -6.32 -15.43 -16.16
C LYS A 229 -5.58 -16.50 -16.95
N PHE A 230 -4.58 -16.09 -17.74
CA PHE A 230 -3.81 -16.96 -18.61
C PHE A 230 -2.84 -17.88 -17.86
N LYS A 231 -2.36 -17.50 -16.67
CA LYS A 231 -1.33 -18.24 -15.93
C LYS A 231 -1.69 -19.70 -15.65
N ASP A 232 -2.97 -19.98 -15.46
CA ASP A 232 -3.47 -21.30 -15.04
C ASP A 232 -4.01 -22.14 -16.22
N LEU A 233 -3.93 -21.62 -17.45
CA LEU A 233 -4.46 -22.28 -18.64
C LEU A 233 -3.43 -23.21 -19.29
N THR A 234 -3.82 -24.47 -19.49
CA THR A 234 -3.08 -25.42 -20.32
C THR A 234 -3.61 -25.36 -21.75
N LEU A 235 -2.75 -25.02 -22.72
CA LEU A 235 -3.13 -24.90 -24.13
C LEU A 235 -2.47 -25.98 -24.99
N PRO A 236 -3.15 -26.44 -26.07
CA PRO A 236 -2.54 -27.31 -27.06
C PRO A 236 -1.50 -26.55 -27.90
N GLU A 237 -0.52 -27.28 -28.44
CA GLU A 237 0.38 -26.73 -29.46
C GLU A 237 -0.35 -26.53 -30.79
N PRO A 238 0.00 -25.50 -31.60
CA PRO A 238 1.08 -24.51 -31.41
C PRO A 238 0.67 -23.25 -30.61
N LEU A 239 -0.55 -23.23 -30.06
CA LEU A 239 -1.10 -22.06 -29.38
C LEU A 239 -0.38 -21.78 -28.05
N SER A 240 0.05 -22.83 -27.36
CA SER A 240 0.92 -22.78 -26.17
C SER A 240 2.22 -22.02 -26.46
N GLU A 241 2.98 -22.41 -27.49
CA GLU A 241 4.22 -21.73 -27.87
C GLU A 241 3.99 -20.25 -28.21
N ARG A 242 2.97 -19.95 -29.02
CA ARG A 242 2.61 -18.59 -29.40
C ARG A 242 2.33 -17.72 -28.16
N ALA A 243 1.53 -18.23 -27.24
CA ALA A 243 1.18 -17.50 -26.04
C ALA A 243 2.38 -17.27 -25.11
N LYS A 244 3.27 -18.26 -24.97
CA LYS A 244 4.53 -18.12 -24.23
C LYS A 244 5.41 -17.01 -24.81
N ASN A 245 5.49 -16.91 -26.14
CA ASN A 245 6.23 -15.84 -26.81
C ASN A 245 5.64 -14.46 -26.52
N ASN A 246 4.31 -14.33 -26.55
CA ASN A 246 3.63 -13.07 -26.25
C ASN A 246 3.71 -12.69 -24.77
N TRP A 247 3.65 -13.66 -23.88
CA TRP A 247 3.90 -13.49 -22.45
C TRP A 247 5.29 -12.92 -22.18
N ASN A 248 6.31 -13.48 -22.83
CA ASN A 248 7.69 -13.00 -22.72
C ASN A 248 7.84 -11.57 -23.23
N LYS A 249 7.22 -11.23 -24.37
CA LYS A 249 7.21 -9.85 -24.91
C LYS A 249 6.54 -8.88 -23.95
N TRP A 250 5.38 -9.25 -23.41
CA TRP A 250 4.65 -8.44 -22.44
C TRP A 250 5.47 -8.19 -21.17
N ASN A 251 6.03 -9.24 -20.57
CA ASN A 251 6.89 -9.12 -19.38
C ASN A 251 8.10 -8.25 -19.64
N LEU A 252 8.77 -8.45 -20.78
CA LEU A 252 9.93 -7.63 -21.15
C LEU A 252 9.56 -6.15 -21.28
N ARG A 253 8.40 -5.84 -21.88
CA ARG A 253 7.89 -4.47 -21.98
C ARG A 253 7.60 -3.90 -20.59
N VAL A 254 6.83 -4.60 -19.76
CA VAL A 254 6.46 -4.14 -18.41
C VAL A 254 7.70 -3.90 -17.53
N SER A 255 8.69 -4.80 -17.58
CA SER A 255 9.95 -4.65 -16.86
C SER A 255 10.73 -3.43 -17.32
N LYS A 256 10.88 -3.22 -18.63
CA LYS A 256 11.56 -2.03 -19.19
C LYS A 256 10.86 -0.73 -18.80
N GLU A 257 9.53 -0.69 -18.87
CA GLU A 257 8.75 0.48 -18.44
C GLU A 257 8.95 0.76 -16.95
N LYS A 258 8.91 -0.27 -16.10
CA LYS A 258 9.16 -0.17 -14.66
C LYS A 258 10.56 0.35 -14.36
N GLU A 259 11.58 -0.21 -14.98
CA GLU A 259 12.97 0.23 -14.82
C GLU A 259 13.16 1.68 -15.25
N GLN A 260 12.59 2.06 -16.41
CA GLN A 260 12.66 3.44 -16.90
C GLN A 260 11.96 4.41 -15.95
N TRP A 261 10.79 4.03 -15.42
CA TRP A 261 10.07 4.82 -14.41
C TRP A 261 10.88 4.97 -13.13
N ILE A 262 11.37 3.88 -12.54
CA ILE A 262 12.14 3.90 -11.29
C ILE A 262 13.40 4.74 -11.45
N ARG A 263 14.14 4.54 -12.55
CA ARG A 263 15.33 5.33 -12.85
C ARG A 263 14.98 6.81 -12.93
N TRP A 264 13.93 7.15 -13.69
CA TRP A 264 13.51 8.53 -13.84
C TRP A 264 13.10 9.17 -12.51
N VAL A 265 12.25 8.50 -11.72
CA VAL A 265 11.83 8.94 -10.38
C VAL A 265 13.04 9.18 -9.48
N SER A 266 13.98 8.22 -9.42
CA SER A 266 15.19 8.34 -8.61
C SER A 266 16.04 9.55 -9.04
N THR A 267 16.16 9.78 -10.35
CA THR A 267 16.91 10.94 -10.86
C THR A 267 16.30 12.27 -10.43
N LYS A 268 14.96 12.32 -10.26
CA LYS A 268 14.24 13.52 -9.81
C LYS A 268 14.17 13.64 -8.29
N TYR A 269 14.06 12.53 -7.58
CA TYR A 269 13.89 12.49 -6.13
C TYR A 269 15.01 13.22 -5.38
N ASN A 270 16.24 13.15 -5.87
CA ASN A 270 17.38 13.88 -5.30
C ASN A 270 17.15 15.41 -5.20
N LEU A 271 16.29 15.99 -6.05
CA LEU A 271 15.93 17.41 -6.01
C LEU A 271 14.98 17.75 -4.85
N TYR A 272 14.25 16.76 -4.33
CA TYR A 272 13.23 16.92 -3.30
C TYR A 272 13.70 16.40 -1.94
N GLU A 273 14.50 15.32 -1.93
CA GLU A 273 15.12 14.79 -0.71
C GLU A 273 16.18 15.74 -0.15
N ASN A 274 17.05 16.29 -1.01
CA ASN A 274 18.04 17.30 -0.62
C ASN A 274 17.42 18.71 -0.57
N SER A 275 16.19 18.82 -0.07
CA SER A 275 15.38 20.05 -0.07
C SER A 275 15.96 21.23 0.71
N GLU A 276 17.23 21.18 1.15
CA GLU A 276 18.05 22.39 1.29
C GLU A 276 18.35 23.02 -0.07
N CYS A 277 17.29 23.47 -0.73
CA CYS A 277 17.39 24.37 -1.86
C CYS A 277 18.11 25.64 -1.41
N GLN A 278 18.75 26.33 -2.36
CA GLN A 278 19.47 27.57 -2.09
C GLN A 278 18.59 28.62 -1.39
N ILE A 279 17.27 28.60 -1.68
CA ILE A 279 16.30 29.51 -1.08
C ILE A 279 16.14 29.26 0.43
N TRP A 280 15.96 28.01 0.87
CA TRP A 280 15.91 27.68 2.30
C TRP A 280 17.20 28.05 3.02
N ARG A 281 18.36 27.76 2.41
CA ARG A 281 19.67 28.12 2.99
C ARG A 281 19.81 29.62 3.18
N LYS A 282 19.55 30.40 2.13
CA LYS A 282 19.56 31.87 2.20
C LYS A 282 18.62 32.39 3.28
N TRP A 283 17.38 31.91 3.29
CA TRP A 283 16.40 32.31 4.30
C TRP A 283 16.87 31.97 5.73
N LYS A 284 17.41 30.77 5.95
CA LYS A 284 17.95 30.35 7.26
C LYS A 284 19.09 31.25 7.71
N ASP A 285 20.02 31.57 6.82
CA ASP A 285 21.19 32.38 7.15
C ASP A 285 20.77 33.82 7.50
N GLU A 286 19.85 34.41 6.72
CA GLU A 286 19.24 35.70 7.03
C GLU A 286 18.54 35.71 8.40
N ARG A 287 17.78 34.65 8.72
CA ARG A 287 17.10 34.52 10.02
C ARG A 287 18.09 34.35 11.17
N LYS A 288 19.22 33.65 10.95
CA LYS A 288 20.26 33.50 11.97
C LYS A 288 20.90 34.84 12.31
N THR A 289 21.18 35.67 11.33
CA THR A 289 21.70 37.03 11.55
C THR A 289 20.72 37.86 12.36
N LEU A 290 19.45 37.93 11.93
CA LEU A 290 18.43 38.71 12.63
C LEU A 290 18.15 38.20 14.05
N PHE A 291 18.23 36.89 14.26
CA PHE A 291 18.13 36.31 15.59
C PHE A 291 19.27 36.77 16.50
N ASN A 292 20.50 36.73 16.01
CA ASN A 292 21.67 37.13 16.80
C ASN A 292 21.59 38.62 17.16
N GLU A 293 21.23 39.48 16.20
CA GLU A 293 21.04 40.91 16.43
C GLU A 293 19.94 41.19 17.47
N TRP A 294 18.79 40.53 17.31
CA TRP A 294 17.69 40.62 18.27
C TRP A 294 18.11 40.16 19.67
N MET A 295 18.78 39.00 19.77
CA MET A 295 19.18 38.40 21.03
C MET A 295 20.17 39.30 21.79
N GLU A 296 21.16 39.85 21.10
CA GLU A 296 22.12 40.79 21.69
C GLU A 296 21.43 42.06 22.19
N SER A 297 20.55 42.65 21.36
CA SER A 297 19.76 43.83 21.73
C SER A 297 18.87 43.57 22.95
N PHE A 298 18.14 42.44 22.93
CA PHE A 298 17.27 42.02 24.02
C PHE A 298 18.06 41.84 25.32
N MET A 299 19.16 41.08 25.31
CA MET A 299 19.97 40.84 26.50
C MET A 299 20.52 42.15 27.08
N ASN A 300 21.02 43.05 26.24
CA ASN A 300 21.54 44.35 26.68
C ASN A 300 20.43 45.19 27.34
N SER A 301 19.24 45.24 26.74
CA SER A 301 18.09 45.95 27.29
C SER A 301 17.60 45.33 28.60
N TRP A 302 17.61 44.00 28.70
CA TRP A 302 17.21 43.25 29.88
C TRP A 302 18.15 43.52 31.05
N ILE A 303 19.46 43.57 30.78
CA ILE A 303 20.50 43.88 31.76
C ILE A 303 20.40 45.33 32.22
N ALA A 304 20.38 46.29 31.29
CA ALA A 304 20.31 47.70 31.63
C ALA A 304 19.04 48.05 32.42
N GLY A 305 17.92 47.39 32.09
CA GLY A 305 16.64 47.54 32.78
C GLY A 305 16.51 46.75 34.08
N LYS A 306 17.56 46.03 34.52
CA LYS A 306 17.57 45.18 35.72
C LYS A 306 16.32 44.28 35.83
N LYS A 307 15.92 43.65 34.72
CA LYS A 307 14.65 42.91 34.61
C LYS A 307 14.52 41.72 35.57
N TRP A 308 15.62 41.27 36.16
CA TRP A 308 15.61 40.31 37.27
C TRP A 308 14.83 40.79 38.50
N ASN A 309 14.70 42.10 38.74
CA ASN A 309 13.89 42.63 39.83
C ASN A 309 12.42 42.24 39.66
N LEU A 310 11.89 42.41 38.44
CA LEU A 310 10.54 41.98 38.08
C LEU A 310 10.38 40.46 38.25
N TRP A 311 11.39 39.67 37.86
CA TRP A 311 11.36 38.23 38.06
C TRP A 311 11.32 37.85 39.53
N ASN A 312 12.09 38.53 40.38
CA ASN A 312 12.13 38.28 41.82
C ASN A 312 10.79 38.63 42.49
N GLU A 313 10.16 39.74 42.11
CA GLU A 313 8.82 40.12 42.58
C GLU A 313 7.77 39.08 42.17
N GLN A 314 7.74 38.70 40.90
CA GLN A 314 6.81 37.70 40.38
C GLN A 314 7.02 36.33 41.04
N LYS A 315 8.27 35.97 41.34
CA LYS A 315 8.60 34.77 42.11
C LYS A 315 8.01 34.83 43.51
N GLN A 316 8.21 35.91 44.25
CA GLN A 316 7.68 36.06 45.62
C GLN A 316 6.15 35.97 45.66
N ASN A 317 5.47 36.61 44.71
CA ASN A 317 4.01 36.57 44.60
C ASN A 317 3.46 35.18 44.22
N ALA A 318 4.25 34.33 43.55
CA ALA A 318 3.83 32.98 43.19
C ALA A 318 4.00 31.94 44.33
N PHE A 319 4.73 32.30 45.39
CA PHE A 319 4.96 31.45 46.57
C PHE A 319 4.32 32.00 47.86
N SER A 320 3.61 33.13 47.76
CA SER A 320 2.76 33.72 48.81
C SER A 320 1.33 33.24 48.61
#